data_AF-A0A8D2IIV6-F1
#
_entry.id   AF-A0A8D2IIV6-F1
#
_cell.length_a   1.000
_cell.length_b   1.000
_cell.length_c   1.000
_cell.angle_alpha   90.00
_cell.angle_beta   90.00
_cell.angle_gamma   90.00
#
_symmetry.space_group_name_H-M   'P 1'
#
loop_
_entity.id
_entity.type
_entity.pdbx_description
1 polymer ?
#
loop_
_entity_poly.entity_id
_entity_poly.type
_entity_poly.pdbx_seq_one_letter_code
_entity_poly.pdbx_strand_id
1 'polypeptide(L)'
;MIQERQAQVTYHFTSNKYDKRLSVLHTYHSNLICFSEGTTVAEKVWGCCPSTWKPFGSSCYLISTEQHFWSKSEEKCAEMGAHLVVINTEAEQNFIIQQLNKTFSYFLGLSDPQGNNNWQWIDHTPFEKNVRFWHQNEPNFSAEQCATIVFWESRGWGWNDVFCDSKRNSICEMKKIYL
;
A
#
# COMPACT_ATOMS: atom_id res chain seq x y z
N MET A 1 19.68 22.18 -4.99
CA MET A 1 19.01 21.19 -5.87
C MET A 1 17.65 21.76 -6.21
N ILE A 2 17.42 22.09 -7.48
CA ILE A 2 16.17 22.71 -7.94
C ILE A 2 15.16 21.57 -8.06
N GLN A 3 14.18 21.52 -7.17
CA GLN A 3 13.08 20.57 -7.29
C GLN A 3 12.20 21.06 -8.44
N GLU A 4 12.28 20.39 -9.60
CA GLU A 4 11.38 20.64 -10.71
C GLU A 4 9.95 20.51 -10.20
N ARG A 5 9.17 21.60 -10.29
CA ARG A 5 7.74 21.56 -9.97
C ARG A 5 7.07 20.66 -11.00
N GLN A 6 6.76 19.44 -10.62
CA GLN A 6 5.87 18.59 -11.40
C GLN A 6 4.54 19.33 -11.57
N ALA A 7 4.05 19.42 -12.80
CA ALA A 7 2.71 19.92 -13.06
C ALA A 7 1.71 19.00 -12.35
N GLN A 8 0.83 19.59 -11.55
CA GLN A 8 -0.22 18.89 -10.81
C GLN A 8 -1.59 19.40 -11.29
N VAL A 9 -2.51 18.47 -11.55
CA VAL A 9 -3.89 18.79 -11.94
C VAL A 9 -4.84 17.98 -11.09
N THR A 10 -5.95 18.58 -10.68
CA THR A 10 -7.03 17.90 -9.96
C THR A 10 -8.11 17.50 -10.96
N TYR A 11 -8.44 16.21 -11.00
CA TYR A 11 -9.54 15.68 -11.79
C TYR A 11 -10.73 15.41 -10.89
N HIS A 12 -11.84 16.10 -11.16
CA HIS A 12 -13.12 15.83 -10.51
C HIS A 12 -13.91 14.84 -11.36
N PHE A 13 -14.42 13.78 -10.72
CA PHE A 13 -15.29 12.84 -11.42
C PHE A 13 -16.61 13.53 -11.77
N THR A 14 -16.82 13.84 -13.05
CA THR A 14 -18.12 14.29 -13.57
C THR A 14 -18.93 13.06 -13.97
N SER A 15 -20.23 13.02 -13.64
CA SER A 15 -21.11 11.83 -13.67
C SER A 15 -21.37 11.14 -15.02
N ASN A 16 -20.54 11.34 -16.03
CA ASN A 16 -20.66 10.68 -17.32
C ASN A 16 -19.30 10.13 -17.78
N LYS A 17 -19.12 8.79 -17.72
CA LYS A 17 -18.71 7.93 -18.86
C LYS A 17 -18.34 6.49 -18.44
N TYR A 18 -18.97 5.56 -19.16
CA TYR A 18 -18.68 4.18 -19.60
C TYR A 18 -17.48 3.32 -19.12
N ASP A 19 -16.53 3.83 -18.33
CA ASP A 19 -15.43 3.01 -17.81
C ASP A 19 -15.78 2.46 -16.42
N LYS A 20 -15.98 1.15 -16.33
CA LYS A 20 -16.33 0.46 -15.07
C LYS A 20 -15.31 0.73 -13.97
N ARG A 21 -14.00 0.80 -14.28
CA ARG A 21 -12.94 1.00 -13.27
C ARG A 21 -13.04 2.40 -12.64
N LEU A 22 -13.25 3.42 -13.45
CA LEU A 22 -13.44 4.81 -12.99
C LEU A 22 -14.76 4.97 -12.22
N SER A 23 -15.81 4.24 -12.61
CA SER A 23 -17.11 4.29 -11.92
C SER A 23 -17.08 3.72 -10.50
N VAL A 24 -16.33 2.64 -10.25
CA VAL A 24 -16.13 2.08 -8.91
C VAL A 24 -15.30 3.05 -8.06
N LEU A 25 -14.21 3.60 -8.61
CA LEU A 25 -13.38 4.59 -7.91
C LEU A 25 -14.17 5.83 -7.48
N HIS A 26 -15.08 6.32 -8.33
CA HIS A 26 -15.95 7.45 -8.00
C HIS A 26 -16.89 7.18 -6.81
N THR A 27 -17.19 5.91 -6.51
CA THR A 27 -18.04 5.53 -5.36
C THR A 27 -17.34 5.82 -4.04
N TYR A 28 -16.00 5.78 -4.01
CA TYR A 28 -15.19 5.93 -2.80
C TYR A 28 -14.33 7.20 -2.80
N HIS A 29 -14.09 7.81 -3.95
CA HIS A 29 -13.22 8.97 -4.10
C HIS A 29 -13.88 10.06 -4.93
N SER A 30 -13.92 11.29 -4.39
CA SER A 30 -14.55 12.43 -5.05
C SER A 30 -13.66 13.13 -6.08
N ASN A 31 -12.33 12.98 -5.97
CA ASN A 31 -11.37 13.59 -6.87
C ASN A 31 -10.02 12.85 -6.86
N LEU A 32 -9.30 12.98 -7.97
CA LEU A 32 -7.94 12.49 -8.16
C LEU A 32 -6.96 13.65 -8.24
N ILE A 33 -5.76 13.45 -7.71
CA ILE A 33 -4.60 14.31 -7.97
C ILE A 33 -3.71 13.59 -8.97
N CYS A 34 -3.43 14.27 -10.07
CA CYS A 34 -2.65 13.76 -11.19
C CYS A 34 -1.34 14.51 -11.33
N PHE A 35 -0.27 13.76 -11.59
CA PHE A 35 1.09 14.25 -11.76
C PHE A 35 1.57 13.91 -13.17
N SER A 36 2.26 14.85 -13.81
CA SER A 36 2.88 14.60 -15.11
C SER A 36 4.00 13.58 -14.97
N GLU A 37 3.85 12.37 -15.52
CA GLU A 37 4.85 11.30 -15.44
C GLU A 37 5.72 11.16 -16.70
N GLY A 38 5.46 11.95 -17.74
CA GLY A 38 6.32 12.05 -18.91
C GLY A 38 5.58 12.56 -20.14
N THR A 39 6.32 12.69 -21.24
CA THR A 39 5.81 12.97 -22.57
C THR A 39 6.17 11.80 -23.48
N THR A 40 5.17 11.08 -23.97
CA THR A 40 5.37 10.22 -25.14
C THR A 40 5.36 11.09 -26.40
N VAL A 41 5.86 10.57 -27.51
CA VAL A 41 5.88 11.28 -28.82
C VAL A 41 4.46 11.69 -29.27
N ALA A 42 3.41 11.10 -28.69
CA ALA A 42 2.02 11.42 -29.00
C ALA A 42 1.32 12.25 -27.90
N GLU A 43 1.46 11.93 -26.60
CA GLU A 43 0.67 12.57 -25.53
C GLU A 43 1.40 12.62 -24.16
N LYS A 44 0.98 13.58 -23.32
CA LYS A 44 1.43 13.74 -21.93
C LYS A 44 0.68 12.76 -21.04
N VAL A 45 1.41 11.87 -20.37
CA VAL A 45 0.84 10.82 -19.52
C VAL A 45 0.75 11.32 -18.07
N TRP A 46 -0.42 11.19 -17.47
CA TRP A 46 -0.66 11.61 -16.09
C TRP A 46 -0.85 10.40 -15.18
N GLY A 47 -0.02 10.28 -14.15
CA GLY A 47 -0.20 9.31 -13.07
C GLY A 47 -1.05 9.91 -11.96
N CYS A 48 -2.17 9.28 -11.64
CA CYS A 48 -3.18 9.81 -10.74
C CYS A 48 -3.41 8.91 -9.53
N CYS A 49 -3.61 9.53 -8.36
CA CYS A 49 -4.05 8.89 -7.13
C CYS A 49 -5.26 9.61 -6.55
N PRO A 50 -6.13 8.92 -5.78
CA PRO A 50 -7.13 9.62 -4.98
C PRO A 50 -6.46 10.66 -4.07
N SER A 51 -7.09 11.81 -3.86
CA SER A 51 -6.45 12.94 -3.17
C SER A 51 -6.05 12.67 -1.72
N THR A 52 -6.69 11.71 -1.06
CA THR A 52 -6.33 11.27 0.30
C THR A 52 -5.20 10.26 0.33
N TRP A 53 -4.75 9.76 -0.83
CA TRP A 53 -3.72 8.74 -0.97
C TRP A 53 -2.37 9.38 -1.31
N LYS A 54 -1.29 8.76 -0.86
CA LYS A 54 0.08 9.22 -1.12
C LYS A 54 0.62 8.54 -2.38
N PRO A 55 1.12 9.27 -3.39
CA PRO A 55 1.71 8.68 -4.59
C PRO A 55 3.18 8.30 -4.36
N PHE A 56 3.60 7.13 -4.83
CA PHE A 56 5.01 6.76 -4.95
C PHE A 56 5.22 5.69 -6.01
N GLY A 57 6.25 5.86 -6.86
CA GLY A 57 6.47 4.99 -8.02
C GLY A 57 5.22 4.91 -8.90
N SER A 58 4.77 3.70 -9.23
CA SER A 58 3.55 3.43 -10.00
C SER A 58 2.31 3.14 -9.13
N SER A 59 2.36 3.43 -7.83
CA SER A 59 1.32 3.07 -6.86
C SER A 59 0.84 4.26 -6.02
N CYS A 60 -0.31 4.08 -5.40
CA CYS A 60 -0.96 4.97 -4.45
C CYS A 60 -1.13 4.23 -3.13
N TYR A 61 -0.88 4.91 -2.01
CA TYR A 61 -0.88 4.30 -0.68
C TYR A 61 -1.83 5.03 0.27
N LEU A 62 -2.57 4.27 1.08
CA LEU A 62 -3.42 4.80 2.15
C LEU A 62 -3.02 4.18 3.49
N ILE A 63 -2.79 5.03 4.49
CA ILE A 63 -2.57 4.59 5.87
C ILE A 63 -3.91 4.58 6.58
N SER A 64 -4.45 3.40 6.89
CA SER A 64 -5.66 3.26 7.69
C SER A 64 -5.31 3.22 9.17
N THR A 65 -5.84 4.18 9.93
CA THR A 65 -5.69 4.27 11.39
C THR A 65 -6.81 3.54 12.14
N GLU A 66 -7.76 2.94 11.43
CA GLU A 66 -8.80 2.10 12.02
C GLU A 66 -8.23 0.71 12.32
N GLN A 67 -8.31 0.29 13.58
CA GLN A 67 -7.72 -0.97 14.01
C GLN A 67 -8.67 -2.15 13.78
N HIS A 68 -8.25 -3.05 12.90
CA HIS A 68 -9.00 -4.24 12.50
C HIS A 68 -8.12 -5.48 12.52
N PHE A 69 -8.73 -6.66 12.42
CA PHE A 69 -8.03 -7.92 12.14
C PHE A 69 -7.55 -7.91 10.69
N TRP A 70 -6.53 -8.71 10.38
CA TRP A 70 -5.90 -8.71 9.05
C TRP A 70 -6.90 -8.89 7.89
N SER A 71 -7.80 -9.88 8.01
CA SER A 71 -8.82 -10.15 6.97
C SER A 71 -9.79 -9.00 6.77
N LYS A 72 -10.17 -8.30 7.85
CA LYS A 72 -11.05 -7.14 7.78
C LYS A 72 -10.32 -5.92 7.20
N SER A 73 -9.04 -5.75 7.50
CA SER A 73 -8.20 -4.72 6.88
C SER A 73 -8.09 -4.92 5.37
N GLU A 74 -7.87 -6.16 4.92
CA GLU A 74 -7.88 -6.50 3.49
C GLU A 74 -9.24 -6.22 2.85
N GLU A 75 -10.34 -6.64 3.47
CA GLU A 75 -11.70 -6.33 2.98
C GLU A 75 -11.90 -4.82 2.79
N LYS A 76 -11.40 -4.00 3.72
CA LYS A 76 -11.45 -2.53 3.62
C LYS A 76 -10.60 -1.97 2.48
N CYS A 77 -9.40 -2.50 2.25
CA CYS A 77 -8.62 -2.11 1.09
C CYS A 77 -9.33 -2.52 -0.22
N ALA A 78 -9.89 -3.73 -0.27
CA ALA A 78 -10.61 -4.25 -1.42
C ALA A 78 -11.88 -3.45 -1.75
N GLU A 79 -12.63 -2.99 -0.75
CA GLU A 79 -13.77 -2.07 -0.93
C GLU A 79 -13.35 -0.81 -1.71
N MET A 80 -12.12 -0.32 -1.52
CA MET A 80 -11.58 0.86 -2.22
C MET A 80 -10.88 0.54 -3.54
N GLY A 81 -10.93 -0.71 -4.03
CA GLY A 81 -10.23 -1.14 -5.24
C GLY A 81 -8.72 -1.27 -5.07
N ALA A 82 -8.27 -1.55 -3.85
CA ALA A 82 -6.89 -1.73 -3.44
C ALA A 82 -6.69 -3.08 -2.74
N HIS A 83 -5.47 -3.36 -2.31
CA HIS A 83 -5.15 -4.49 -1.43
C HIS A 83 -4.27 -4.00 -0.28
N LEU A 84 -4.10 -4.81 0.76
CA LEU A 84 -3.01 -4.59 1.71
C LEU A 84 -1.67 -4.54 0.97
N VAL A 85 -0.79 -3.64 1.41
CA VAL A 85 0.44 -3.28 0.68
C VAL A 85 1.38 -4.46 0.43
N VAL A 86 1.97 -4.51 -0.76
CA VAL A 86 3.01 -5.47 -1.14
C VAL A 86 4.32 -4.70 -1.32
N ILE A 87 5.25 -4.89 -0.39
CA ILE A 87 6.54 -4.17 -0.44
C ILE A 87 7.46 -4.89 -1.43
N ASN A 88 7.75 -4.24 -2.56
CA ASN A 88 8.57 -4.76 -3.64
C ASN A 88 10.03 -4.28 -3.59
N THR A 89 10.28 -3.13 -2.96
CA THR A 89 11.62 -2.52 -2.93
C THR A 89 11.93 -1.84 -1.60
N GLU A 90 13.22 -1.65 -1.32
CA GLU A 90 13.66 -0.85 -0.18
C GLU A 90 13.21 0.61 -0.28
N ALA A 91 13.23 1.18 -1.48
CA ALA A 91 12.79 2.55 -1.73
C ALA A 91 11.29 2.75 -1.39
N GLU A 92 10.47 1.75 -1.70
CA GLU A 92 9.05 1.72 -1.34
C GLU A 92 8.85 1.63 0.18
N GLN A 93 9.55 0.72 0.86
CA GLN A 93 9.49 0.67 2.33
C GLN A 93 9.90 2.01 2.95
N ASN A 94 11.01 2.58 2.48
CA ASN A 94 11.55 3.85 2.98
C ASN A 94 10.57 5.02 2.75
N PHE A 95 9.79 5.00 1.67
CA PHE A 95 8.70 5.95 1.45
C PHE A 95 7.54 5.73 2.44
N ILE A 96 7.11 4.47 2.62
CA ILE A 96 5.98 4.11 3.48
C ILE A 96 6.27 4.52 4.94
N ILE A 97 7.43 4.17 5.50
CA ILE A 97 7.75 4.42 6.91
C ILE A 97 7.79 5.90 7.29
N GLN A 98 7.97 6.80 6.31
CA GLN A 98 7.90 8.26 6.54
C GLN A 98 6.46 8.73 6.84
N GLN A 99 5.45 7.92 6.51
CA GLN A 99 4.03 8.22 6.72
C GLN A 99 3.48 7.57 8.01
N LEU A 100 4.26 6.69 8.65
CA LEU A 100 3.80 5.87 9.76
C LEU A 100 4.11 6.51 11.12
N ASN A 101 3.24 6.26 12.09
CA ASN A 101 3.49 6.62 13.47
C ASN A 101 4.18 5.45 14.20
N LYS A 102 5.34 5.73 14.80
CA LYS A 102 6.20 4.76 15.49
C LYS A 102 5.53 4.05 16.67
N THR A 103 4.43 4.57 17.21
CA THR A 103 3.71 3.94 18.33
C THR A 103 2.79 2.80 17.90
N PHE A 104 2.57 2.61 16.59
CA PHE A 104 1.67 1.60 16.05
C PHE A 104 2.39 0.63 15.12
N SER A 105 1.78 -0.55 14.96
CA SER A 105 2.13 -1.53 13.93
C SER A 105 1.07 -1.51 12.82
N TYR A 106 1.47 -1.83 11.60
CA TYR A 106 0.59 -1.78 10.44
C TYR A 106 0.63 -3.08 9.66
N PHE A 107 -0.53 -3.66 9.36
CA PHE A 107 -0.62 -4.86 8.55
C PHE A 107 -0.09 -4.64 7.13
N LEU A 108 0.65 -5.64 6.66
CA LEU A 108 1.11 -5.81 5.28
C LEU A 108 0.23 -6.85 4.57
N GLY A 109 0.25 -6.86 3.25
CA GLY A 109 -0.40 -7.88 2.43
C GLY A 109 0.35 -9.21 2.43
N LEU A 110 0.97 -9.60 3.54
CA LEU A 110 1.83 -10.76 3.68
C LEU A 110 1.32 -11.66 4.82
N SER A 111 1.09 -12.94 4.51
CA SER A 111 0.61 -13.93 5.48
C SER A 111 1.18 -15.32 5.22
N ASP A 112 1.14 -16.19 6.23
CA ASP A 112 1.46 -17.63 6.16
C ASP A 112 0.23 -18.44 6.60
N PRO A 113 -0.76 -18.66 5.71
CA PRO A 113 -2.06 -19.22 6.10
C PRO A 113 -1.98 -20.63 6.71
N GLN A 114 -0.89 -21.37 6.47
CA GLN A 114 -0.72 -22.74 6.96
C GLN A 114 0.22 -22.83 8.17
N GLY A 115 0.86 -21.73 8.59
CA GLY A 115 1.82 -21.73 9.69
C GLY A 115 3.01 -22.66 9.44
N ASN A 116 3.40 -22.83 8.18
CA ASN A 116 4.47 -23.74 7.76
C ASN A 116 5.64 -22.99 7.11
N ASN A 117 5.77 -21.71 7.43
CA ASN A 117 6.78 -20.77 6.93
C ASN A 117 6.68 -20.54 5.41
N ASN A 118 5.50 -20.75 4.82
CA ASN A 118 5.24 -20.50 3.40
C ASN A 118 4.49 -19.17 3.21
N TRP A 119 5.22 -18.08 3.39
CA TRP A 119 4.70 -16.72 3.30
C TRP A 119 4.26 -16.35 1.87
N GLN A 120 3.12 -15.67 1.77
CA GLN A 120 2.45 -15.33 0.52
C GLN A 120 2.05 -13.85 0.52
N TRP A 121 2.39 -13.16 -0.56
CA TRP A 121 1.86 -11.83 -0.84
C TRP A 121 0.43 -11.93 -1.39
N ILE A 122 -0.42 -10.98 -1.01
CA ILE A 122 -1.84 -10.92 -1.39
C ILE A 122 -2.03 -10.79 -2.92
N ASP A 123 -1.07 -10.19 -3.63
CA ASP A 123 -1.08 -10.02 -5.07
C ASP A 123 -0.43 -11.19 -5.84
N HIS A 124 -0.07 -12.26 -5.12
CA HIS A 124 0.63 -13.43 -5.64
C HIS A 124 2.05 -13.17 -6.17
N THR A 125 2.67 -12.02 -5.84
CA THR A 125 4.09 -11.80 -6.09
C THR A 125 4.93 -12.89 -5.39
N PRO A 126 5.86 -13.57 -6.08
CA PRO A 126 6.64 -14.65 -5.48
C PRO A 126 7.49 -14.16 -4.31
N PHE A 127 7.16 -14.58 -3.08
CA PHE A 127 7.85 -14.18 -1.85
C PHE A 127 9.36 -14.44 -1.90
N GLU A 128 9.79 -15.59 -2.41
CA GLU A 128 11.21 -15.97 -2.49
C GLU A 128 12.06 -15.08 -3.42
N LYS A 129 11.41 -14.37 -4.34
CA LYS A 129 12.08 -13.46 -5.29
C LYS A 129 11.99 -12.00 -4.85
N ASN A 130 11.25 -11.72 -3.78
CA ASN A 130 10.99 -10.37 -3.31
C ASN A 130 11.93 -9.98 -2.15
N VAL A 131 11.99 -8.69 -1.84
CA VAL A 131 12.71 -8.16 -0.68
C VAL A 131 12.10 -8.66 0.62
N ARG A 132 12.92 -8.77 1.67
CA ARG A 132 12.51 -9.23 3.00
C ARG A 132 13.13 -8.31 4.04
N PHE A 133 12.30 -7.61 4.80
CA PHE A 133 12.74 -6.66 5.83
C PHE A 133 12.28 -7.05 7.23
N TRP A 134 12.23 -8.35 7.52
CA TRP A 134 12.01 -8.88 8.87
C TRP A 134 12.99 -8.27 9.87
N HIS A 135 12.49 -7.99 11.07
CA HIS A 135 13.36 -7.73 12.20
C HIS A 135 14.23 -8.94 12.50
N GLN A 136 15.36 -8.71 13.18
CA GLN A 136 16.20 -9.81 13.62
C GLN A 136 15.43 -10.77 14.54
N ASN A 137 15.47 -12.06 14.20
CA ASN A 137 14.74 -13.18 14.80
C ASN A 137 13.27 -13.31 14.36
N GLU A 138 12.77 -12.45 13.47
CA GLU A 138 11.45 -12.60 12.87
C GLU A 138 11.54 -13.25 11.47
N PRO A 139 10.50 -13.98 11.03
CA PRO A 139 9.34 -14.40 11.81
C PRO A 139 9.70 -15.48 12.84
N ASN A 140 9.00 -15.51 13.99
CA ASN A 140 9.43 -16.32 15.14
C ASN A 140 8.41 -17.37 15.63
N PHE A 141 7.13 -17.28 15.26
CA PHE A 141 6.10 -18.18 15.78
C PHE A 141 5.08 -18.61 14.73
N SER A 142 4.96 -19.92 14.49
CA SER A 142 4.10 -20.46 13.41
C SER A 142 2.61 -20.16 13.56
N ALA A 143 2.14 -19.81 14.76
CA ALA A 143 0.75 -19.37 14.99
C ALA A 143 0.53 -17.88 14.67
N GLU A 144 1.61 -17.11 14.50
CA GLU A 144 1.61 -15.73 14.05
C GLU A 144 1.64 -15.68 12.52
N GLN A 145 0.47 -15.82 11.91
CA GLN A 145 0.33 -16.08 10.48
C GLN A 145 0.20 -14.82 9.61
N CYS A 146 0.32 -13.63 10.18
CA CYS A 146 0.17 -12.36 9.45
C CYS A 146 1.34 -11.43 9.72
N ALA A 147 1.82 -10.70 8.72
CA ALA A 147 2.95 -9.80 8.90
C ALA A 147 2.49 -8.36 9.15
N THR A 148 3.27 -7.66 9.97
CA THR A 148 3.15 -6.22 10.20
C THR A 148 4.49 -5.54 10.03
N ILE A 149 4.48 -4.26 9.68
CA ILE A 149 5.64 -3.38 9.85
C ILE A 149 5.51 -2.63 11.20
N VAL A 150 6.59 -2.62 11.99
CA VAL A 150 6.62 -2.06 13.35
C VAL A 150 7.96 -1.39 13.65
N PHE A 151 7.94 -0.34 14.47
CA PHE A 151 9.13 0.36 14.93
C PHE A 151 9.56 -0.14 16.31
N TRP A 152 10.81 -0.59 16.43
CA TRP A 152 11.44 -0.93 17.71
C TRP A 152 12.62 0.02 17.95
N GLU A 153 12.66 0.72 19.09
CA GLU A 153 13.57 1.86 19.32
C GLU A 153 15.04 1.58 18.99
N SER A 154 15.53 0.38 19.32
CA SER A 154 16.91 -0.03 19.08
C SER A 154 17.19 -0.58 17.67
N ARG A 155 16.15 -0.87 16.87
CA ARG A 155 16.26 -1.57 15.58
C ARG A 155 15.63 -0.80 14.41
N GLY A 156 14.86 0.24 14.67
CA GLY A 156 14.15 0.99 13.65
C GLY A 156 12.90 0.27 13.16
N TRP A 157 12.54 0.50 11.89
CA TRP A 157 11.41 -0.15 11.23
C TRP A 157 11.80 -1.49 10.63
N GLY A 158 10.93 -2.49 10.78
CA GLY A 158 11.11 -3.83 10.22
C GLY A 158 9.82 -4.63 10.36
N TRP A 159 9.79 -5.83 9.78
CA TRP A 159 8.61 -6.69 9.81
C TRP A 159 8.60 -7.62 11.01
N ASN A 160 7.40 -7.93 11.49
CA ASN A 160 7.13 -8.82 12.60
C ASN A 160 5.88 -9.65 12.29
N ASP A 161 5.95 -10.95 12.49
CA ASP A 161 4.78 -11.83 12.42
C ASP A 161 3.91 -11.61 13.67
N VAL A 162 2.59 -11.67 13.48
CA VAL A 162 1.60 -11.46 14.54
C VAL A 162 0.40 -12.36 14.33
N PHE A 163 -0.38 -12.60 15.39
CA PHE A 163 -1.69 -13.23 15.25
C PHE A 163 -2.60 -12.39 14.37
N CYS A 164 -3.22 -13.01 13.37
CA CYS A 164 -4.07 -12.33 12.38
C CYS A 164 -5.34 -11.69 12.98
N ASP A 165 -5.79 -12.17 14.14
CA ASP A 165 -6.93 -11.67 14.90
C ASP A 165 -6.58 -10.51 15.86
N SER A 166 -5.29 -10.14 15.95
CA SER A 166 -4.87 -8.95 16.67
C SER A 166 -5.28 -7.69 15.91
N LYS A 167 -5.91 -6.73 16.60
CA LYS A 167 -6.37 -5.48 15.98
C LYS A 167 -5.19 -4.54 15.76
N ARG A 168 -4.97 -4.10 14.51
CA ARG A 168 -3.87 -3.22 14.12
C ARG A 168 -4.30 -2.26 13.01
N ASN A 169 -3.51 -1.20 12.84
CA ASN A 169 -3.62 -0.33 11.68
C ASN A 169 -3.24 -1.10 10.41
N SER A 170 -3.48 -0.53 9.23
CA SER A 170 -3.16 -1.19 7.95
C SER A 170 -2.72 -0.21 6.89
N ILE A 171 -2.10 -0.73 5.83
CA ILE A 171 -1.62 0.05 4.69
C ILE A 171 -2.24 -0.56 3.45
N CYS A 172 -3.03 0.23 2.71
CA CYS A 172 -3.56 -0.18 1.42
C CYS A 172 -2.68 0.34 0.28
N GLU A 173 -2.57 -0.43 -0.79
CA GLU A 173 -1.88 -0.09 -2.04
C GLU A 173 -2.80 -0.35 -3.23
N MET A 174 -2.82 0.59 -4.18
CA MET A 174 -3.38 0.37 -5.51
C MET A 174 -2.45 0.93 -6.58
N LYS A 175 -2.53 0.42 -7.81
CA LYS A 175 -1.80 1.01 -8.95
C LYS A 175 -2.36 2.39 -9.30
N LYS A 176 -1.48 3.31 -9.68
CA LYS A 176 -1.85 4.61 -10.24
C LYS A 176 -2.82 4.45 -11.41
N ILE A 177 -3.70 5.43 -11.54
CA ILE A 177 -4.59 5.56 -12.68
C ILE A 177 -3.86 6.41 -13.71
N TYR A 178 -3.67 5.89 -14.92
CA TYR A 178 -3.03 6.63 -15.99
C TYR A 178 -4.07 7.24 -16.91
N LEU A 179 -4.02 8.56 -17.07
CA LEU A 179 -4.89 9.38 -17.92
C LEU A 179 -4.10 10.12 -19.01
#